data_AF-A0A969ALD8-F1
#
_entry.id   AF-A0A969ALD8-F1
#
_cell.length_a   1.000
_cell.length_b   1.000
_cell.length_c   1.000
_cell.angle_alpha   90.00
_cell.angle_beta   90.00
_cell.angle_gamma   90.00
#
_symmetry.space_group_name_H-M   'P 1'
#
loop_
_entity.id
_entity.type
_entity.pdbx_description
1 polymer ?
#
loop_
_entity_poly.entity_id
_entity_poly.type
_entity_poly.pdbx_seq_one_letter_code
_entity_poly.pdbx_strand_id
1 'polypeptide(L)'
;LLMAALLTACGNAAGRNLASNSEVESCMLCHNGSKLANYAGPGLENPHPFGDADELTCTECHGGNPDGEGKEDSHVPPPPEIGDRQFQEENALAFFNRRTLAGIDKFEDYVVDGVRYAALDWLQFVNPGDLRVVTQGKSCGKCHAGHAESVANSPLATETGVFSGAMFQAGVENAIEAHRDLHEDTAADWGFRAATDATPDPGDPGAVAELYEFPVYSSRSGSGPLPIFNNPAYDQANLPNGLTEDNRAIAGSPLANLFHEQIAFTCGDCHLGSAGANNRYADFRSSGCTGCHMPYSQDGRSGSRDPNVPKDEPFDPDQIRAGSAPTCAPIAS
;
A
#
# COMPACT_ATOMS: atom_id res chain seq x y z
N LEU A 1 38.50 0.42 39.88
CA LEU A 1 38.05 0.22 38.49
C LEU A 1 36.62 -0.29 38.52
N LEU A 2 35.73 0.46 37.87
CA LEU A 2 34.32 0.26 37.52
C LEU A 2 33.43 -0.64 38.41
N MET A 3 32.61 0.01 39.25
CA MET A 3 31.32 -0.51 39.68
C MET A 3 30.24 0.15 38.80
N ALA A 4 29.55 -0.65 38.00
CA ALA A 4 28.40 -0.24 37.20
C ALA A 4 27.15 -0.18 38.09
N ALA A 5 26.58 1.01 38.25
CA ALA A 5 25.26 1.18 38.86
C ALA A 5 24.20 1.13 37.76
N LEU A 6 23.33 0.12 37.81
CA LEU A 6 22.08 0.10 37.04
C LEU A 6 21.18 1.24 37.54
N LEU A 7 20.91 2.21 36.67
CA LEU A 7 19.81 3.15 36.83
C LEU A 7 18.59 2.59 36.09
N THR A 8 17.69 1.96 36.85
CA THR A 8 16.30 1.72 36.45
C THR A 8 15.58 3.05 36.30
N ALA A 9 15.38 3.50 35.07
CA ALA A 9 14.46 4.59 34.76
C ALA A 9 13.05 4.01 34.52
N CYS A 10 12.26 3.91 35.59
CA CYS A 10 10.80 3.89 35.45
C CYS A 10 10.39 5.32 35.08
N GLY A 11 10.14 5.56 33.80
CA GLY A 11 9.63 6.83 33.29
C GLY A 11 8.23 7.09 33.87
N ASN A 12 8.18 7.97 34.87
CA ASN A 12 6.94 8.48 35.44
C ASN A 12 6.15 9.23 34.35
N ALA A 13 4.95 8.71 34.08
CA ALA A 13 3.86 9.40 33.38
C ALA A 13 3.29 10.54 34.25
N ALA A 14 4.12 11.53 34.59
CA ALA A 14 3.72 12.69 35.38
C ALA A 14 4.30 13.95 34.74
N GLY A 15 3.58 14.47 33.76
CA GLY A 15 3.94 15.68 33.05
C GLY A 15 3.17 15.92 31.75
N ARG A 16 1.93 15.43 31.60
CA ARG A 16 1.04 15.91 30.56
C ARG A 16 0.29 17.12 31.13
N ASN A 17 0.69 18.30 30.70
CA ASN A 17 0.05 19.56 31.08
C ASN A 17 -1.43 19.52 30.68
N LEU A 18 -2.29 19.36 31.69
CA LEU A 18 -3.72 19.63 31.59
C LEU A 18 -3.93 21.15 31.53
N ALA A 19 -3.85 21.71 30.32
CA ALA A 19 -4.49 22.97 29.93
C ALA A 19 -4.29 23.25 28.44
N SER A 20 -5.30 23.00 27.60
CA SER A 20 -5.66 23.97 26.57
C SER A 20 -7.11 23.75 26.10
N ASN A 21 -7.88 24.83 25.99
CA ASN A 21 -8.83 24.98 24.89
C ASN A 21 -8.05 24.80 23.58
N SER A 22 -7.81 23.57 23.13
CA SER A 22 -7.10 23.35 21.87
C SER A 22 -7.97 23.88 20.74
N GLU A 23 -7.49 24.89 20.02
CA GLU A 23 -8.03 25.21 18.71
C GLU A 23 -8.08 23.91 17.90
N VAL A 24 -9.24 23.61 17.35
CA VAL A 24 -9.44 22.40 16.56
C VAL A 24 -8.70 22.57 15.24
N GLU A 25 -8.05 21.51 14.74
CA GLU A 25 -7.52 21.55 13.38
C GLU A 25 -8.65 21.82 12.37
N SER A 26 -8.35 22.60 11.33
CA SER A 26 -9.29 23.04 10.30
C SER A 26 -10.04 21.86 9.66
N CYS A 27 -9.42 20.68 9.63
CA CYS A 27 -9.98 19.42 9.14
C CYS A 27 -11.34 19.09 9.79
N MET A 28 -11.48 19.27 11.11
CA MET A 28 -12.71 18.95 11.84
C MET A 28 -13.87 19.89 11.50
N LEU A 29 -13.57 21.13 11.09
CA LEU A 29 -14.58 22.08 10.65
C LEU A 29 -15.24 21.61 9.35
N CYS A 30 -14.43 21.15 8.40
CA CYS A 30 -14.90 20.70 7.09
C CYS A 30 -15.48 19.28 7.15
N HIS A 31 -14.76 18.34 7.74
CA HIS A 31 -15.11 16.92 7.65
C HIS A 31 -16.11 16.47 8.71
N ASN A 32 -16.05 17.06 9.90
CA ASN A 32 -16.97 16.70 10.98
C ASN A 32 -18.02 17.76 11.29
N GLY A 33 -17.85 19.01 10.83
CA GLY A 33 -18.75 20.11 11.19
C GLY A 33 -18.69 20.49 12.68
N SER A 34 -17.57 20.18 13.36
CA SER A 34 -17.36 20.44 14.78
C SER A 34 -16.27 21.48 14.98
N LYS A 35 -16.46 22.38 15.95
CA LYS A 35 -15.43 23.32 16.42
C LYS A 35 -14.56 22.76 17.56
N LEU A 36 -14.76 21.49 17.89
CA LEU A 36 -14.10 20.78 18.99
C LEU A 36 -13.47 19.50 18.46
N ALA A 37 -12.29 19.16 18.98
CA ALA A 37 -11.54 17.94 18.65
C ALA A 37 -12.07 16.68 19.38
N ASN A 38 -13.38 16.55 19.55
CA ASN A 38 -14.02 15.50 20.36
C ASN A 38 -14.99 14.63 19.53
N TYR A 39 -14.91 14.70 18.21
CA TYR A 39 -15.78 14.01 17.28
C TYR A 39 -17.29 14.20 17.49
N ALA A 40 -17.73 15.26 18.19
CA ALA A 40 -19.15 15.50 18.49
C ALA A 40 -20.00 15.91 17.27
N GLY A 41 -19.35 16.26 16.16
CA GLY A 41 -20.03 16.59 14.90
C GLY A 41 -20.64 15.35 14.22
N PRO A 42 -21.54 15.55 13.24
CA PRO A 42 -22.23 14.43 12.60
C PRO A 42 -21.40 13.71 11.52
N GLY A 43 -20.30 14.30 11.04
CA GLY A 43 -19.64 13.89 9.80
C GLY A 43 -18.75 12.65 9.93
N LEU A 44 -17.90 12.63 10.96
CA LEU A 44 -16.89 11.62 11.22
C LEU A 44 -17.13 10.93 12.57
N GLU A 45 -16.85 9.63 12.60
CA GLU A 45 -16.75 8.88 13.84
C GLU A 45 -15.34 8.99 14.42
N ASN A 46 -15.21 8.79 15.74
CA ASN A 46 -13.90 8.79 16.40
C ASN A 46 -13.13 7.51 16.01
N PRO A 47 -11.94 7.61 15.38
CA PRO A 47 -11.14 6.44 15.00
C PRO A 47 -10.46 5.74 16.19
N HIS A 48 -10.36 6.40 17.35
CA HIS A 48 -9.80 5.85 18.59
C HIS A 48 -10.80 5.89 19.75
N PRO A 49 -11.96 5.22 19.68
CA PRO A 49 -13.01 5.34 20.71
C PRO A 49 -12.64 4.71 22.08
N PHE A 50 -11.41 4.21 22.25
CA PHE A 50 -10.94 3.40 23.39
C PHE A 50 -9.99 4.12 24.38
N GLY A 51 -9.97 5.45 24.41
CA GLY A 51 -9.20 6.26 25.38
C GLY A 51 -8.15 7.15 24.71
N ASP A 52 -7.83 8.29 25.34
CA ASP A 52 -6.91 9.38 24.89
C ASP A 52 -7.08 9.86 23.43
N ALA A 53 -8.19 9.51 22.78
CA ALA A 53 -8.53 9.90 21.41
C ALA A 53 -8.55 11.42 21.20
N ASP A 54 -9.06 12.13 22.21
CA ASP A 54 -9.17 13.59 22.22
C ASP A 54 -7.78 14.26 22.29
N GLU A 55 -6.71 13.50 22.57
CA GLU A 55 -5.33 13.96 22.56
C GLU A 55 -4.62 13.75 21.21
N LEU A 56 -5.24 13.03 20.27
CA LEU A 56 -4.68 12.79 18.93
C LEU A 56 -5.21 13.83 17.94
N THR A 57 -4.29 14.39 17.14
CA THR A 57 -4.66 15.31 16.07
C THR A 57 -4.80 14.58 14.72
N CYS A 58 -5.56 15.15 13.78
CA CYS A 58 -5.72 14.58 12.45
C CYS A 58 -4.36 14.53 11.73
N THR A 59 -3.58 15.61 11.85
CA THR A 59 -2.26 15.73 11.22
C THR A 59 -1.21 14.79 11.81
N GLU A 60 -1.37 14.34 13.06
CA GLU A 60 -0.48 13.32 13.64
C GLU A 60 -0.52 12.00 12.87
N CYS A 61 -1.71 11.62 12.36
CA CYS A 61 -1.88 10.40 11.58
C CYS A 61 -1.80 10.64 10.07
N HIS A 62 -2.51 11.65 9.57
CA HIS A 62 -2.63 11.93 8.13
C HIS A 62 -1.56 12.89 7.59
N GLY A 63 -0.87 13.66 8.43
CA GLY A 63 -0.09 14.81 7.96
C GLY A 63 -0.99 15.93 7.43
N GLY A 64 -0.49 16.72 6.48
CA GLY A 64 -1.19 17.91 5.98
C GLY A 64 -0.99 19.14 6.87
N ASN A 65 -1.73 20.21 6.57
CA ASN A 65 -1.65 21.49 7.27
C ASN A 65 -2.89 21.65 8.19
N PRO A 66 -2.71 21.71 9.52
CA PRO A 66 -3.83 21.80 10.46
C PRO A 66 -4.55 23.16 10.44
N ASP A 67 -3.90 24.19 9.90
CA ASP A 67 -4.37 25.57 9.90
C ASP A 67 -4.84 26.03 8.51
N GLY A 68 -4.89 25.11 7.54
CA GLY A 68 -5.12 25.44 6.14
C GLY A 68 -6.52 25.99 5.87
N GLU A 69 -6.60 26.98 4.96
CA GLU A 69 -7.86 27.55 4.47
C GLU A 69 -8.33 26.80 3.21
N GLY A 70 -9.13 25.76 3.41
CA GLY A 70 -9.71 24.96 2.33
C GLY A 70 -8.85 23.76 1.94
N LYS A 71 -9.27 23.06 0.88
CA LYS A 71 -8.71 21.76 0.50
C LYS A 71 -7.26 21.87 0.07
N GLU A 72 -6.95 22.82 -0.80
CA GLU A 72 -5.65 22.98 -1.44
C GLU A 72 -4.56 23.36 -0.43
N ASP A 73 -4.90 24.13 0.60
CA ASP A 73 -3.98 24.54 1.66
C ASP A 73 -3.87 23.50 2.79
N SER A 74 -4.93 22.71 3.04
CA SER A 74 -4.94 21.71 4.12
C SER A 74 -4.41 20.32 3.69
N HIS A 75 -4.71 19.89 2.46
CA HIS A 75 -4.40 18.54 1.99
C HIS A 75 -2.95 18.41 1.52
N VAL A 76 -2.39 17.22 1.65
CA VAL A 76 -1.14 16.89 0.94
C VAL A 76 -1.45 16.71 -0.55
N PRO A 77 -0.78 17.44 -1.47
CA PRO A 77 -1.05 17.33 -2.90
C PRO A 77 -0.56 15.97 -3.43
N PRO A 78 -1.24 15.38 -4.42
CA PRO A 78 -0.81 14.12 -5.03
C PRO A 78 0.54 14.27 -5.77
N PRO A 79 1.36 13.20 -5.84
CA PRO A 79 2.53 13.17 -6.72
C PRO A 79 2.13 13.44 -8.18
N PRO A 80 3.02 14.02 -9.01
CA PRO A 80 2.73 14.33 -10.42
C PRO A 80 2.23 13.12 -11.25
N GLU A 81 2.70 11.91 -10.92
CA GLU A 81 2.31 10.65 -11.57
C GLU A 81 0.87 10.24 -11.25
N ILE A 82 0.30 10.75 -10.15
CA ILE A 82 -1.09 10.55 -9.75
C ILE A 82 -1.97 11.72 -10.18
N GLY A 83 -1.45 12.95 -10.04
CA GLY A 83 -2.14 14.19 -10.38
C GLY A 83 -3.49 14.37 -9.70
N ASP A 84 -4.21 15.40 -10.13
CA ASP A 84 -5.55 15.68 -9.66
C ASP A 84 -6.59 14.76 -10.31
N ARG A 85 -7.88 15.03 -10.03
CA ARG A 85 -8.98 14.23 -10.58
C ARG A 85 -9.05 14.32 -12.10
N GLN A 86 -8.87 15.51 -12.68
CA GLN A 86 -8.95 15.68 -14.13
C GLN A 86 -7.84 14.88 -14.81
N PHE A 87 -6.62 14.94 -14.28
CA PHE A 87 -5.51 14.15 -14.79
C PHE A 87 -5.79 12.64 -14.74
N GLN A 88 -6.41 12.16 -13.66
CA GLN A 88 -6.79 10.75 -13.54
C GLN A 88 -7.87 10.33 -14.54
N GLU A 89 -8.79 11.21 -14.92
CA GLU A 89 -9.82 10.91 -15.92
C GLU A 89 -9.25 10.76 -17.34
N GLU A 90 -8.16 11.47 -17.63
CA GLU A 90 -7.49 11.46 -18.94
C GLU A 90 -6.30 10.48 -18.99
N ASN A 91 -5.82 9.99 -17.84
CA ASN A 91 -4.66 9.12 -17.72
C ASN A 91 -4.98 7.84 -16.95
N ALA A 92 -5.14 6.73 -17.68
CA ALA A 92 -5.45 5.43 -17.11
C ALA A 92 -4.38 4.95 -16.10
N LEU A 93 -3.09 5.23 -16.32
CA LEU A 93 -2.05 4.83 -15.38
C LEU A 93 -2.18 5.58 -14.06
N ALA A 94 -2.43 6.88 -14.11
CA ALA A 94 -2.67 7.70 -12.93
C ALA A 94 -3.92 7.23 -12.16
N PHE A 95 -5.00 6.92 -12.88
CA PHE A 95 -6.22 6.35 -12.30
C PHE A 95 -5.96 5.05 -11.55
N PHE A 96 -5.28 4.07 -12.18
CA PHE A 96 -5.00 2.78 -11.56
C PHE A 96 -4.02 2.90 -10.39
N ASN A 97 -2.99 3.74 -10.50
CA ASN A 97 -2.06 3.98 -9.39
C ASN A 97 -2.77 4.65 -8.20
N ARG A 98 -3.70 5.59 -8.44
CA ARG A 98 -4.55 6.17 -7.38
C ARG A 98 -5.44 5.14 -6.72
N ARG A 99 -5.98 4.20 -7.51
CA ARG A 99 -6.95 3.19 -7.03
C ARG A 99 -6.29 2.08 -6.20
N THR A 100 -5.15 1.59 -6.68
CA THR A 100 -4.42 0.45 -6.09
C THR A 100 -3.41 0.88 -5.03
N LEU A 101 -2.96 2.14 -5.07
CA LEU A 101 -1.84 2.66 -4.29
C LEU A 101 -0.53 1.88 -4.51
N ALA A 102 -0.45 1.05 -5.55
CA ALA A 102 0.73 0.25 -5.84
C ALA A 102 1.86 1.15 -6.37
N GLY A 103 3.07 0.95 -5.86
CA GLY A 103 4.28 1.61 -6.37
C GLY A 103 4.45 3.08 -5.99
N ILE A 104 3.55 3.67 -5.19
CA ILE A 104 3.68 5.07 -4.71
C ILE A 104 5.02 5.31 -4.01
N ASP A 105 5.51 4.33 -3.26
CA ASP A 105 6.82 4.33 -2.60
C ASP A 105 8.02 4.40 -3.55
N LYS A 106 7.81 4.25 -4.86
CA LYS A 106 8.85 4.33 -5.90
C LYS A 106 8.86 5.68 -6.61
N PHE A 107 7.91 6.58 -6.31
CA PHE A 107 7.91 7.91 -6.90
C PHE A 107 8.93 8.81 -6.20
N GLU A 108 9.52 9.71 -6.99
CA GLU A 108 10.49 10.68 -6.50
C GLU A 108 9.82 11.73 -5.60
N ASP A 109 10.63 12.36 -4.75
CA ASP A 109 10.20 13.56 -4.03
C ASP A 109 9.84 14.68 -5.02
N TYR A 110 8.78 15.41 -4.72
CA TYR A 110 8.22 16.44 -5.59
C TYR A 110 7.99 17.75 -4.84
N VAL A 111 7.77 18.83 -5.59
CA VAL A 111 7.57 20.18 -5.05
C VAL A 111 6.27 20.75 -5.58
N VAL A 112 5.42 21.23 -4.68
CA VAL A 112 4.17 21.95 -4.99
C VAL A 112 4.18 23.23 -4.21
N ASP A 113 3.99 24.37 -4.89
CA ASP A 113 3.97 25.71 -4.28
C ASP A 113 5.16 26.03 -3.37
N GLY A 114 6.34 25.50 -3.72
CA GLY A 114 7.58 25.71 -2.97
C GLY A 114 7.78 24.81 -1.75
N VAL A 115 6.82 23.92 -1.46
CA VAL A 115 6.93 22.91 -0.40
C VAL A 115 7.35 21.58 -1.02
N ARG A 116 8.36 20.93 -0.41
CA ARG A 116 8.82 19.60 -0.82
C ARG A 116 8.02 18.52 -0.09
N TYR A 117 7.58 17.51 -0.83
CA TYR A 117 6.86 16.35 -0.33
C TYR A 117 7.56 15.07 -0.77
N ALA A 118 7.61 14.07 0.11
CA ALA A 118 7.87 12.70 -0.30
C ALA A 118 6.56 12.06 -0.78
N ALA A 119 6.65 11.11 -1.72
CA ALA A 119 5.47 10.37 -2.18
C ALA A 119 4.72 9.66 -1.04
N LEU A 120 5.45 9.27 0.01
CA LEU A 120 4.88 8.65 1.20
C LEU A 120 4.15 9.63 2.11
N ASP A 121 4.38 10.94 2.01
CA ASP A 121 3.58 11.93 2.76
C ASP A 121 2.16 11.99 2.20
N TRP A 122 2.00 11.90 0.88
CA TRP A 122 0.68 11.77 0.26
C TRP A 122 0.04 10.41 0.55
N LEU A 123 0.83 9.33 0.54
CA LEU A 123 0.32 8.01 0.92
C LEU A 123 -0.18 7.99 2.37
N GLN A 124 0.56 8.60 3.30
CA GLN A 124 0.12 8.78 4.69
C GLN A 124 -1.18 9.58 4.76
N PHE A 125 -1.30 10.65 3.98
CA PHE A 125 -2.49 11.48 3.94
C PHE A 125 -3.73 10.71 3.49
N VAL A 126 -3.63 9.93 2.42
CA VAL A 126 -4.78 9.17 1.89
C VAL A 126 -5.02 7.83 2.58
N ASN A 127 -3.99 7.22 3.17
CA ASN A 127 -4.06 5.99 3.95
C ASN A 127 -3.02 5.98 5.10
N PRO A 128 -3.40 6.50 6.28
CA PRO A 128 -2.49 6.55 7.43
C PRO A 128 -2.14 5.16 7.99
N GLY A 129 -2.86 4.10 7.59
CA GLY A 129 -2.60 2.72 8.01
C GLY A 129 -1.78 1.88 7.03
N ASP A 130 -1.28 2.46 5.92
CA ASP A 130 -0.47 1.74 4.95
C ASP A 130 0.84 1.23 5.57
N LEU A 131 1.24 -0.02 5.28
CA LEU A 131 2.45 -0.63 5.83
C LEU A 131 3.73 0.15 5.49
N ARG A 132 3.77 0.78 4.32
CA ARG A 132 4.91 1.60 3.87
C ARG A 132 5.05 2.90 4.67
N VAL A 133 3.97 3.35 5.31
CA VAL A 133 3.93 4.52 6.20
C VAL A 133 4.19 4.10 7.64
N VAL A 134 3.45 3.12 8.16
CA VAL A 134 3.50 2.78 9.60
C VAL A 134 4.84 2.13 9.99
N THR A 135 5.52 1.43 9.09
CA THR A 135 6.86 0.87 9.36
C THR A 135 7.94 1.94 9.49
N GLN A 136 7.67 3.18 9.06
CA GLN A 136 8.56 4.33 9.31
C GLN A 136 8.34 4.98 10.68
N GLY A 137 7.50 4.38 11.54
CA GLY A 137 7.13 4.98 12.83
C GLY A 137 6.19 6.18 12.71
N LYS A 138 5.54 6.36 11.55
CA LYS A 138 4.52 7.38 11.31
C LYS A 138 3.12 6.83 11.62
N SER A 139 2.14 7.71 11.87
CA SER A 139 0.75 7.34 12.09
C SER A 139 0.59 6.23 13.15
N CYS A 140 -0.12 5.14 12.87
CA CYS A 140 -0.31 4.01 13.79
C CYS A 140 1.02 3.45 14.31
N GLY A 141 2.08 3.48 13.49
CA GLY A 141 3.42 2.99 13.85
C GLY A 141 4.09 3.77 14.98
N LYS A 142 3.67 5.02 15.22
CA LYS A 142 4.17 5.85 16.33
C LYS A 142 3.87 5.24 17.70
N CYS A 143 2.70 4.60 17.84
CA CYS A 143 2.23 3.97 19.08
C CYS A 143 2.22 2.43 19.01
N HIS A 144 2.12 1.85 17.81
CA HIS A 144 2.00 0.41 17.57
C HIS A 144 3.17 -0.17 16.76
N ALA A 145 4.40 0.29 17.02
CA ALA A 145 5.60 -0.13 16.29
C ALA A 145 5.77 -1.67 16.22
N GLY A 146 5.55 -2.38 17.33
CA GLY A 146 5.67 -3.85 17.34
C GLY A 146 4.64 -4.56 16.45
N HIS A 147 3.42 -4.02 16.34
CA HIS A 147 2.43 -4.54 15.38
C HIS A 147 2.82 -4.20 13.94
N ALA A 148 3.32 -2.98 13.69
CA ALA A 148 3.77 -2.57 12.37
C ALA A 148 4.87 -3.52 11.85
N GLU A 149 5.86 -3.83 12.69
CA GLU A 149 6.93 -4.79 12.39
C GLU A 149 6.37 -6.20 12.13
N SER A 150 5.58 -6.73 13.07
CA SER A 150 5.05 -8.10 12.98
C SER A 150 4.17 -8.31 11.74
N VAL A 151 3.30 -7.34 11.43
CA VAL A 151 2.40 -7.44 10.27
C VAL A 151 3.18 -7.27 8.96
N ALA A 152 4.11 -6.33 8.88
CA ALA A 152 4.90 -6.09 7.67
C ALA A 152 5.74 -7.29 7.24
N ASN A 153 6.20 -8.10 8.20
CA ASN A 153 6.98 -9.32 7.94
C ASN A 153 6.10 -10.58 7.76
N SER A 154 4.77 -10.46 7.88
CA SER A 154 3.86 -11.61 7.73
C SER A 154 3.61 -11.97 6.27
N PRO A 155 3.24 -13.23 5.95
CA PRO A 155 2.80 -13.62 4.60
C PRO A 155 1.61 -12.82 4.08
N LEU A 156 0.79 -12.22 4.96
CA LEU A 156 -0.31 -11.33 4.57
C LEU A 156 0.19 -10.02 3.96
N ALA A 157 1.34 -9.50 4.40
CA ALA A 157 1.95 -8.30 3.86
C ALA A 157 2.95 -8.58 2.74
N THR A 158 3.73 -9.65 2.89
CA THR A 158 4.81 -9.97 1.96
C THR A 158 4.35 -10.76 0.75
N GLU A 159 3.17 -11.39 0.76
CA GLU A 159 2.65 -12.20 -0.36
C GLU A 159 3.49 -13.44 -0.69
N THR A 160 4.40 -13.81 0.19
CA THR A 160 5.42 -14.84 -0.06
C THR A 160 4.83 -16.19 -0.44
N GLY A 161 3.75 -16.61 0.23
CA GLY A 161 3.08 -17.87 -0.05
C GLY A 161 2.43 -17.93 -1.44
N VAL A 162 2.02 -16.79 -1.99
CA VAL A 162 1.43 -16.70 -3.34
C VAL A 162 2.53 -16.60 -4.38
N PHE A 163 3.45 -15.65 -4.21
CA PHE A 163 4.52 -15.42 -5.19
C PHE A 163 5.48 -16.59 -5.27
N SER A 164 6.12 -16.96 -4.16
CA SER A 164 7.09 -18.04 -4.15
C SER A 164 6.42 -19.39 -4.40
N GLY A 165 5.23 -19.61 -3.82
CA GLY A 165 4.45 -20.83 -4.05
C GLY A 165 4.08 -21.03 -5.53
N ALA A 166 3.69 -19.98 -6.24
CA ALA A 166 3.38 -20.09 -7.67
C ALA A 166 4.63 -20.39 -8.52
N MET A 167 5.77 -19.77 -8.19
CA MET A 167 7.02 -20.01 -8.92
C MET A 167 7.56 -21.43 -8.68
N PHE A 168 7.44 -21.93 -7.45
CA PHE A 168 7.72 -23.32 -7.13
C PHE A 168 6.87 -24.28 -7.97
N GLN A 169 5.56 -24.03 -8.08
CA GLN A 169 4.65 -24.85 -8.90
C GLN A 169 4.97 -24.80 -10.40
N ALA A 170 5.48 -23.66 -10.90
CA ALA A 170 5.98 -23.55 -12.27
C ALA A 170 7.33 -24.25 -12.49
N GLY A 171 7.95 -24.77 -11.43
CA GLY A 171 9.25 -25.42 -11.45
C GLY A 171 10.42 -24.44 -11.61
N VAL A 172 10.19 -23.14 -11.40
CA VAL A 172 11.25 -22.13 -11.47
C VAL A 172 12.17 -22.29 -10.28
N GLU A 173 13.47 -22.34 -10.54
CA GLU A 173 14.50 -22.42 -9.51
C GLU A 173 14.45 -21.20 -8.59
N ASN A 174 14.74 -21.40 -7.30
CA ASN A 174 14.84 -20.32 -6.34
C ASN A 174 15.83 -19.24 -6.80
N ALA A 175 15.36 -17.99 -6.74
CA ALA A 175 16.09 -16.80 -7.15
C ALA A 175 17.18 -16.40 -6.14
N ILE A 176 17.00 -16.76 -4.87
CA ILE A 176 18.02 -16.60 -3.83
C ILE A 176 18.79 -17.90 -3.72
N GLU A 177 20.09 -17.87 -4.01
CA GLU A 177 20.94 -19.07 -4.04
C GLU A 177 20.94 -19.81 -2.69
N ALA A 178 20.93 -19.07 -1.59
CA ALA A 178 20.90 -19.62 -0.23
C ALA A 178 19.59 -20.37 0.12
N HIS A 179 18.53 -20.18 -0.66
CA HIS A 179 17.23 -20.83 -0.45
C HIS A 179 17.07 -22.12 -1.25
N ARG A 180 17.98 -22.41 -2.18
CA ARG A 180 17.98 -23.67 -2.92
C ARG A 180 18.27 -24.83 -1.96
N ASP A 181 17.53 -25.91 -2.15
CA ASP A 181 17.46 -27.09 -1.28
C ASP A 181 16.93 -26.83 0.14
N LEU A 182 16.52 -25.59 0.47
CA LEU A 182 15.98 -25.24 1.78
C LEU A 182 14.50 -25.58 1.83
N HIS A 183 14.10 -26.32 2.86
CA HIS A 183 12.73 -26.82 3.03
C HIS A 183 12.20 -27.52 1.77
N GLU A 184 12.99 -28.45 1.21
CA GLU A 184 12.62 -29.17 -0.01
C GLU A 184 12.31 -28.23 -1.21
N ASP A 185 13.13 -27.18 -1.38
CA ASP A 185 12.96 -26.08 -2.37
C ASP A 185 11.69 -25.23 -2.17
N THR A 186 11.09 -25.24 -0.97
CA THR A 186 9.88 -24.44 -0.68
C THR A 186 10.15 -23.14 0.07
N ALA A 187 11.41 -22.83 0.37
CA ALA A 187 11.79 -21.55 0.93
C ALA A 187 11.33 -20.39 0.01
N ALA A 188 10.77 -19.35 0.62
CA ALA A 188 10.25 -18.21 -0.14
C ALA A 188 11.38 -17.28 -0.57
N ASP A 189 11.38 -16.89 -1.85
CA ASP A 189 12.34 -15.89 -2.36
C ASP A 189 11.72 -14.53 -2.61
N TRP A 190 10.41 -14.51 -2.82
CA TRP A 190 9.72 -13.37 -3.40
C TRP A 190 8.74 -12.77 -2.43
N GLY A 191 8.73 -11.44 -2.36
CA GLY A 191 7.70 -10.69 -1.67
C GLY A 191 7.23 -9.46 -2.46
N PHE A 192 6.12 -8.87 -2.01
CA PHE A 192 5.59 -7.61 -2.56
C PHE A 192 6.65 -6.50 -2.56
N ARG A 193 7.49 -6.47 -1.52
CA ARG A 193 8.73 -5.70 -1.46
C ARG A 193 9.85 -6.61 -0.97
N ALA A 194 11.07 -6.20 -1.28
CA ALA A 194 12.24 -6.82 -0.69
C ALA A 194 12.20 -6.63 0.84
N ALA A 195 12.62 -7.66 1.55
CA ALA A 195 12.70 -7.65 3.00
C ALA A 195 13.97 -8.39 3.44
N THR A 196 14.53 -8.01 4.56
CA THR A 196 15.69 -8.68 5.16
C THR A 196 15.47 -8.82 6.65
N ASP A 197 15.72 -10.00 7.18
CA ASP A 197 15.85 -10.26 8.61
C ASP A 197 17.35 -10.40 8.93
N ALA A 198 17.87 -9.51 9.78
CA ALA A 198 19.27 -9.53 10.18
C ALA A 198 19.59 -10.64 11.19
N THR A 199 18.55 -11.22 11.82
CA THR A 199 18.67 -12.24 12.86
C THR A 199 17.64 -13.34 12.65
N PRO A 200 17.63 -14.02 11.48
CA PRO A 200 16.69 -15.09 11.23
C PRO A 200 16.92 -16.18 12.29
N ASP A 201 15.87 -16.63 12.96
CA ASP A 201 15.96 -17.74 13.90
C ASP A 201 16.01 -19.06 13.10
N PRO A 202 17.16 -19.75 13.00
CA PRO A 202 17.26 -21.00 12.26
C PRO A 202 16.44 -22.13 12.90
N GLY A 203 15.95 -21.94 14.13
CA GLY A 203 15.06 -22.86 14.82
C GLY A 203 13.58 -22.68 14.48
N ASP A 204 13.19 -21.60 13.79
CA ASP A 204 11.81 -21.33 13.39
C ASP A 204 11.52 -21.92 12.00
N PRO A 205 10.67 -22.96 11.88
CA PRO A 205 10.39 -23.58 10.60
C PRO A 205 9.78 -22.59 9.60
N GLY A 206 10.43 -22.42 8.44
CA GLY A 206 9.97 -21.54 7.37
C GLY A 206 10.47 -20.09 7.48
N ALA A 207 11.31 -19.77 8.48
CA ALA A 207 12.01 -18.49 8.52
C ALA A 207 13.04 -18.40 7.40
N VAL A 208 13.01 -17.28 6.67
CA VAL A 208 13.99 -16.93 5.63
C VAL A 208 14.66 -15.61 5.97
N ALA A 209 15.93 -15.48 5.61
CA ALA A 209 16.73 -14.30 5.96
C ALA A 209 16.44 -13.09 5.06
N GLU A 210 15.96 -13.32 3.85
CA GLU A 210 15.70 -12.27 2.88
C GLU A 210 14.60 -12.65 1.90
N LEU A 211 14.03 -11.64 1.25
CA LEU A 211 13.11 -11.74 0.14
C LEU A 211 13.52 -10.70 -0.90
N TYR A 212 13.46 -11.08 -2.17
CA TYR A 212 13.51 -10.16 -3.29
C TYR A 212 12.12 -9.61 -3.59
N GLU A 213 12.08 -8.35 -4.04
CA GLU A 213 10.85 -7.78 -4.58
C GLU A 213 10.44 -8.52 -5.86
N PHE A 214 9.16 -8.86 -5.97
CA PHE A 214 8.63 -9.53 -7.14
C PHE A 214 8.79 -8.65 -8.40
N PRO A 215 9.44 -9.14 -9.45
CA PRO A 215 9.85 -8.31 -10.59
C PRO A 215 8.68 -7.97 -11.51
N VAL A 216 8.80 -6.83 -12.21
CA VAL A 216 7.87 -6.38 -13.26
C VAL A 216 8.59 -6.33 -14.61
N TYR A 217 8.17 -7.18 -15.52
CA TYR A 217 8.50 -7.31 -16.94
C TYR A 217 7.45 -6.68 -17.87
N SER A 218 6.24 -6.39 -17.41
CA SER A 218 5.19 -5.77 -18.21
C SER A 218 5.45 -4.27 -18.42
N SER A 219 6.26 -3.96 -19.43
CA SER A 219 6.54 -2.57 -19.81
C SER A 219 6.11 -2.31 -21.25
N ARG A 220 5.34 -1.23 -21.47
CA ARG A 220 4.96 -0.77 -22.81
C ARG A 220 6.08 0.04 -23.49
N SER A 221 7.02 0.58 -22.72
CA SER A 221 8.06 1.51 -23.19
C SER A 221 9.45 0.91 -23.23
N GLY A 222 9.62 -0.35 -22.85
CA GLY A 222 10.93 -1.02 -22.83
C GLY A 222 11.29 -1.66 -24.17
N SER A 223 12.53 -1.45 -24.62
CA SER A 223 13.07 -1.99 -25.89
C SER A 223 14.12 -3.10 -25.69
N GLY A 224 14.21 -3.67 -24.49
CA GLY A 224 15.15 -4.74 -24.14
C GLY A 224 14.59 -6.16 -24.36
N PRO A 225 15.35 -7.21 -24.00
CA PRO A 225 14.87 -8.60 -24.10
C PRO A 225 13.82 -8.97 -23.04
N LEU A 226 13.72 -8.19 -21.95
CA LEU A 226 12.86 -8.46 -20.81
C LEU A 226 11.40 -7.99 -20.96
N PRO A 227 11.11 -6.77 -21.47
CA PRO A 227 9.75 -6.28 -21.64
C PRO A 227 8.87 -7.21 -22.47
N ILE A 228 7.64 -7.48 -21.99
CA ILE A 228 6.71 -8.38 -22.68
C ILE A 228 6.08 -7.75 -23.93
N PHE A 229 5.76 -6.45 -23.88
CA PHE A 229 4.99 -5.80 -24.94
C PHE A 229 5.76 -5.77 -26.28
N ASN A 230 5.12 -6.25 -27.35
CA ASN A 230 5.69 -6.32 -28.71
C ASN A 230 7.06 -7.04 -28.78
N ASN A 231 7.26 -8.07 -27.96
CA ASN A 231 8.50 -8.83 -27.94
C ASN A 231 8.29 -10.26 -28.47
N PRO A 232 8.88 -10.62 -29.63
CA PRO A 232 8.74 -11.94 -30.22
C PRO A 232 9.22 -13.10 -29.33
N ALA A 233 10.08 -12.84 -28.34
CA ALA A 233 10.50 -13.87 -27.39
C ALA A 233 9.32 -14.46 -26.59
N TYR A 234 8.21 -13.73 -26.49
CA TYR A 234 6.98 -14.15 -25.80
C TYR A 234 5.93 -14.75 -26.75
N ASP A 235 6.23 -14.89 -28.05
CA ASP A 235 5.33 -15.56 -28.99
C ASP A 235 5.13 -17.02 -28.59
N GLN A 236 3.93 -17.55 -28.80
CA GLN A 236 3.58 -18.95 -28.46
C GLN A 236 4.58 -19.98 -29.02
N ALA A 237 5.15 -19.72 -30.21
CA ALA A 237 6.12 -20.60 -30.83
C ALA A 237 7.48 -20.63 -30.11
N ASN A 238 7.82 -19.59 -29.34
CA ASN A 238 9.11 -19.41 -28.67
C ASN A 238 9.05 -19.76 -27.18
N LEU A 239 7.88 -19.68 -26.53
CA LEU A 239 7.71 -20.03 -25.11
C LEU A 239 8.21 -21.44 -24.73
N PRO A 240 8.05 -22.49 -25.55
CA PRO A 240 8.58 -23.82 -25.23
C PRO A 240 10.12 -23.86 -25.05
N ASN A 241 10.86 -22.88 -25.60
CA ASN A 241 12.31 -22.78 -25.39
C ASN A 241 12.68 -22.42 -23.93
N GLY A 242 11.71 -21.93 -23.15
CA GLY A 242 11.87 -21.63 -21.73
C GLY A 242 11.60 -22.81 -20.80
N LEU A 243 11.52 -24.04 -21.31
CA LEU A 243 11.31 -25.25 -20.52
C LEU A 243 12.56 -26.11 -20.46
N THR A 244 12.77 -26.74 -19.30
CA THR A 244 13.68 -27.88 -19.14
C THR A 244 13.08 -29.14 -19.76
N GLU A 245 13.88 -30.21 -19.88
CA GLU A 245 13.41 -31.52 -20.38
C GLU A 245 12.25 -32.10 -19.55
N ASP A 246 12.20 -31.77 -18.25
CA ASP A 246 11.16 -32.21 -17.32
C ASP A 246 9.94 -31.26 -17.27
N ASN A 247 9.81 -30.34 -18.23
CA ASN A 247 8.75 -29.33 -18.31
C ASN A 247 8.71 -28.34 -17.13
N ARG A 248 9.85 -28.06 -16.51
CA ARG A 248 10.00 -26.96 -15.54
C ARG A 248 10.38 -25.67 -16.26
N ALA A 249 9.82 -24.54 -15.86
CA ALA A 249 10.19 -23.24 -16.43
C ALA A 249 11.62 -22.85 -16.00
N ILE A 250 12.42 -22.40 -16.97
CA ILE A 250 13.80 -21.96 -16.76
C ILE A 250 13.77 -20.53 -16.19
N ALA A 251 14.45 -20.30 -15.06
CA ALA A 251 14.56 -18.97 -14.45
C ALA A 251 15.08 -17.93 -15.46
N GLY A 252 14.44 -16.76 -15.49
CA GLY A 252 14.78 -15.66 -16.41
C GLY A 252 14.37 -15.87 -17.88
N SER A 253 13.76 -17.01 -18.22
CA SER A 253 13.19 -17.21 -19.57
C SER A 253 11.92 -16.39 -19.79
N PRO A 254 11.53 -16.10 -21.04
CA PRO A 254 10.25 -15.45 -21.34
C PRO A 254 9.05 -16.18 -20.74
N LEU A 255 9.08 -17.51 -20.67
CA LEU A 255 8.01 -18.29 -20.03
C LEU A 255 7.94 -18.05 -18.52
N ALA A 256 9.07 -18.06 -17.82
CA ALA A 256 9.12 -17.76 -16.39
C ALA A 256 8.66 -16.33 -16.09
N ASN A 257 9.07 -15.35 -16.91
CA ASN A 257 8.63 -13.97 -16.78
C ASN A 257 7.13 -13.81 -17.03
N LEU A 258 6.56 -14.57 -17.97
CA LEU A 258 5.11 -14.59 -18.21
C LEU A 258 4.35 -15.16 -17.00
N PHE A 259 4.87 -16.22 -16.36
CA PHE A 259 4.32 -16.73 -15.10
C PHE A 259 4.39 -15.68 -13.98
N HIS A 260 5.54 -15.01 -13.80
CA HIS A 260 5.66 -13.90 -12.84
C HIS A 260 4.56 -12.87 -13.06
N GLU A 261 4.41 -12.36 -14.28
CA GLU A 261 3.42 -11.32 -14.58
C GLU A 261 1.97 -11.79 -14.37
N GLN A 262 1.63 -12.99 -14.83
CA GLN A 262 0.30 -13.53 -14.63
C GLN A 262 -0.07 -13.59 -13.14
N ILE A 263 0.88 -14.02 -12.30
CA ILE A 263 0.68 -14.09 -10.84
C ILE A 263 0.59 -12.69 -10.24
N ALA A 264 1.48 -11.77 -10.61
CA ALA A 264 1.46 -10.39 -10.12
C ALA A 264 0.11 -9.73 -10.38
N PHE A 265 -0.42 -9.81 -11.61
CA PHE A 265 -1.68 -9.16 -11.98
C PHE A 265 -2.93 -9.82 -11.43
N THR A 266 -2.90 -11.15 -11.24
CA THR A 266 -4.12 -11.89 -10.87
C THR A 266 -4.23 -12.06 -9.36
N CYS A 267 -3.08 -12.20 -8.70
CA CYS A 267 -3.00 -12.64 -7.31
C CYS A 267 -2.28 -11.62 -6.41
N GLY A 268 -1.44 -10.73 -6.98
CA GLY A 268 -0.73 -9.69 -6.23
C GLY A 268 -1.60 -8.53 -5.71
N ASP A 269 -2.90 -8.57 -6.00
CA ASP A 269 -3.87 -7.54 -5.62
C ASP A 269 -4.64 -7.85 -4.33
N CYS A 270 -4.41 -9.00 -3.67
CA CYS A 270 -5.25 -9.47 -2.55
C CYS A 270 -4.67 -9.24 -1.14
N HIS A 271 -3.42 -8.85 -1.03
CA HIS A 271 -2.69 -8.77 0.25
C HIS A 271 -2.41 -7.34 0.70
N LEU A 272 -1.79 -7.18 1.88
CA LEU A 272 -1.72 -5.91 2.59
C LEU A 272 -0.69 -4.90 2.00
N GLY A 273 0.10 -5.30 1.00
CA GLY A 273 1.07 -4.42 0.32
C GLY A 273 0.43 -3.37 -0.60
N SER A 274 -0.76 -3.66 -1.13
CA SER A 274 -1.53 -2.75 -2.00
C SER A 274 -3.00 -2.68 -1.56
N ALA A 275 -3.74 -1.70 -2.10
CA ALA A 275 -5.19 -1.62 -1.90
C ALA A 275 -5.97 -2.57 -2.83
N GLY A 276 -5.27 -3.36 -3.66
CA GLY A 276 -5.86 -4.24 -4.67
C GLY A 276 -6.51 -3.51 -5.84
N ALA A 277 -7.07 -4.28 -6.78
CA ALA A 277 -7.72 -3.77 -7.98
C ALA A 277 -8.90 -2.83 -7.68
N ASN A 278 -9.66 -3.16 -6.63
CA ASN A 278 -10.63 -2.24 -6.05
C ASN A 278 -11.69 -1.82 -7.11
N ASN A 279 -12.13 -2.74 -7.96
CA ASN A 279 -12.93 -2.42 -9.16
C ASN A 279 -14.14 -3.34 -9.36
N ARG A 280 -14.52 -4.12 -8.34
CA ARG A 280 -15.67 -5.02 -8.39
C ARG A 280 -16.47 -4.93 -7.08
N TYR A 281 -17.78 -5.15 -7.19
CA TYR A 281 -18.67 -5.17 -6.04
C TYR A 281 -18.19 -6.17 -4.98
N ALA A 282 -18.26 -5.76 -3.71
CA ALA A 282 -17.78 -6.47 -2.52
C ALA A 282 -16.27 -6.77 -2.50
N ASP A 283 -15.48 -6.09 -3.34
CA ASP A 283 -14.02 -6.16 -3.35
C ASP A 283 -13.45 -4.75 -3.21
N PHE A 284 -13.72 -4.17 -2.05
CA PHE A 284 -13.19 -2.87 -1.68
C PHE A 284 -12.46 -2.97 -0.37
N ARG A 285 -11.18 -2.60 -0.40
CA ARG A 285 -10.33 -2.50 0.78
C ARG A 285 -9.21 -1.50 0.54
N SER A 286 -8.53 -1.13 1.63
CA SER A 286 -7.27 -0.42 1.57
C SER A 286 -6.09 -1.38 1.77
N SER A 287 -4.87 -0.83 1.76
CA SER A 287 -3.62 -1.50 2.13
C SER A 287 -3.33 -1.42 3.63
N GLY A 288 -2.49 -2.31 4.12
CA GLY A 288 -2.00 -2.32 5.50
C GLY A 288 -3.07 -2.45 6.57
N CYS A 289 -2.87 -1.78 7.71
CA CYS A 289 -3.74 -1.87 8.88
C CYS A 289 -5.19 -1.50 8.57
N THR A 290 -5.40 -0.49 7.71
CA THR A 290 -6.75 -0.06 7.33
C THR A 290 -7.47 -1.12 6.50
N GLY A 291 -6.75 -2.02 5.82
CA GLY A 291 -7.32 -3.17 5.10
C GLY A 291 -8.22 -4.07 5.98
N CYS A 292 -7.96 -4.14 7.29
CA CYS A 292 -8.80 -4.89 8.24
C CYS A 292 -9.53 -4.00 9.26
N HIS A 293 -8.97 -2.84 9.61
CA HIS A 293 -9.47 -1.99 10.69
C HIS A 293 -10.43 -0.88 10.25
N MET A 294 -10.73 -0.78 8.96
CA MET A 294 -11.76 0.12 8.45
C MET A 294 -12.98 -0.66 7.97
N PRO A 295 -14.20 -0.16 8.21
CA PRO A 295 -15.40 -0.74 7.63
C PRO A 295 -15.48 -0.41 6.13
N TYR A 296 -15.82 -1.41 5.32
CA TYR A 296 -16.05 -1.25 3.89
C TYR A 296 -17.50 -1.61 3.56
N SER A 297 -18.15 -0.80 2.74
CA SER A 297 -19.42 -1.17 2.13
C SER A 297 -19.17 -2.08 0.93
N GLN A 298 -20.19 -2.87 0.57
CA GLN A 298 -20.08 -3.75 -0.60
C GLN A 298 -19.96 -2.95 -1.91
N ASP A 299 -20.48 -1.72 -1.97
CA ASP A 299 -20.33 -0.83 -3.12
C ASP A 299 -19.12 0.11 -3.02
N GLY A 300 -18.32 0.00 -1.94
CA GLY A 300 -17.11 0.81 -1.70
C GLY A 300 -17.37 2.27 -1.36
N ARG A 301 -18.64 2.71 -1.33
CA ARG A 301 -19.05 4.09 -1.07
C ARG A 301 -19.03 4.42 0.41
N SER A 302 -18.62 5.63 0.74
CA SER A 302 -18.59 6.11 2.12
C SER A 302 -20.01 6.22 2.70
N GLY A 303 -20.25 5.51 3.81
CA GLY A 303 -21.47 5.64 4.62
C GLY A 303 -21.43 6.78 5.64
N SER A 304 -20.33 7.53 5.74
CA SER A 304 -20.21 8.63 6.69
C SER A 304 -21.14 9.79 6.31
N ARG A 305 -21.45 10.69 7.26
CA ARG A 305 -22.19 11.94 6.95
C ARG A 305 -21.27 13.11 6.63
N ASP A 306 -19.98 12.87 6.50
CA ASP A 306 -19.00 13.87 6.07
C ASP A 306 -19.45 14.45 4.72
N PRO A 307 -19.72 15.78 4.65
CA PRO A 307 -20.22 16.42 3.44
C PRO A 307 -19.15 16.57 2.34
N ASN A 308 -17.87 16.41 2.68
CA ASN A 308 -16.74 16.60 1.77
C ASN A 308 -16.17 15.30 1.22
N VAL A 309 -16.70 14.14 1.64
CA VAL A 309 -16.36 12.83 1.05
C VAL A 309 -17.34 12.51 -0.08
N PRO A 310 -16.86 12.21 -1.31
CA PRO A 310 -17.72 11.75 -2.41
C PRO A 310 -18.56 10.54 -2.01
N LYS A 311 -19.86 10.57 -2.34
CA LYS A 311 -20.83 9.53 -1.94
C LYS A 311 -21.23 8.61 -3.08
N ASP A 312 -20.83 8.96 -4.29
CA ASP A 312 -21.12 8.27 -5.54
C ASP A 312 -19.93 7.46 -6.08
N GLU A 313 -18.80 7.47 -5.37
CA GLU A 313 -17.57 6.76 -5.72
C GLU A 313 -17.23 5.61 -4.75
N PRO A 314 -16.67 4.48 -5.24
CA PRO A 314 -16.37 4.18 -6.64
C PRO A 314 -17.65 4.04 -7.46
N PHE A 315 -17.55 4.32 -8.77
CA PHE A 315 -18.66 4.16 -9.69
C PHE A 315 -19.10 2.69 -9.67
N ASP A 316 -20.37 2.42 -9.39
CA ASP A 316 -20.94 1.08 -9.44
C ASP A 316 -21.25 0.74 -10.91
N PRO A 317 -20.47 -0.14 -11.57
CA PRO A 317 -20.69 -0.49 -12.97
C PRO A 317 -22.05 -1.21 -13.19
N ASP A 318 -22.67 -1.73 -12.13
CA ASP A 318 -24.00 -2.35 -12.20
C ASP A 318 -25.13 -1.32 -12.03
N GLN A 319 -24.80 -0.06 -11.71
CA GLN A 319 -25.72 1.09 -11.65
C GLN A 319 -25.56 2.06 -12.84
N ILE A 320 -25.11 1.57 -14.01
CA ILE A 320 -25.10 2.38 -15.24
C ILE A 320 -26.54 2.81 -15.56
N ARG A 321 -26.83 4.09 -15.31
CA ARG A 321 -27.99 4.76 -15.89
C ARG A 321 -27.65 5.16 -17.32
N ALA A 322 -28.62 5.16 -18.22
CA ALA A 322 -28.41 5.70 -19.56
C ALA A 322 -27.92 7.16 -19.45
N GLY A 323 -26.68 7.41 -19.87
CA GLY A 323 -26.03 8.73 -19.78
C GLY A 323 -25.03 8.93 -18.63
N SER A 324 -24.85 7.96 -17.73
CA SER A 324 -23.75 7.97 -16.74
C SER A 324 -22.58 7.16 -17.26
N ALA A 325 -21.63 7.82 -17.92
CA ALA A 325 -20.40 7.19 -18.37
C ALA A 325 -19.34 7.26 -17.25
N PRO A 326 -18.46 6.26 -17.10
CA PRO A 326 -17.03 6.51 -17.16
C PRO A 326 -16.68 6.58 -18.64
N THR A 327 -16.41 7.78 -19.17
CA THR A 327 -15.81 7.91 -20.49
C THR A 327 -14.36 7.44 -20.39
N CYS A 328 -14.14 6.13 -20.37
CA CYS A 328 -12.94 5.61 -21.00
C CYS A 328 -13.07 6.00 -22.47
N ALA A 329 -12.41 7.10 -22.87
CA ALA A 329 -12.19 7.38 -24.26
C ALA A 329 -11.58 6.11 -24.89
N PRO A 330 -12.03 5.66 -26.06
CA PRO A 330 -11.34 4.59 -26.75
C PRO A 330 -9.89 5.04 -26.95
N ILE A 331 -8.96 4.30 -26.36
CA ILE A 331 -7.53 4.46 -26.64
C ILE A 331 -7.40 4.27 -28.15
N ALA A 332 -7.04 5.34 -28.84
CA ALA A 332 -6.87 5.33 -30.28
C ALA A 332 -5.86 4.23 -30.65
N SER A 333 -6.24 3.44 -31.65
CA SER A 333 -5.48 2.37 -32.29
C SER A 333 -4.12 2.82 -32.81
#